data_AF-A0A2S7C149-F1
#
_entry.id   AF-A0A2S7C149-F1
#
_cell.length_a   1.000
_cell.length_b   1.000
_cell.length_c   1.000
_cell.angle_alpha   90.00
_cell.angle_beta   90.00
_cell.angle_gamma   90.00
#
_symmetry.space_group_name_H-M   'P 1'
#
loop_
_entity.id
_entity.type
_entity.pdbx_description
1 polymer ?
#
loop_
_entity_poly.entity_id
_entity_poly.type
_entity_poly.pdbx_seq_one_letter_code
_entity_poly.pdbx_strand_id
1 'polypeptide(L)'
;MELGSLSPTAALIAAIRGDTVRGRGRVASVGSATRKAEVAGASHAKTTAQLERQLVEIVHEVPSDDLAAVRRVRPILIRQVLLWEFGQTFREHPEWSAILQRIEATLHAADPDAQQFAGLVRSLQRKGVR
;
A
#
# COMPACT_ATOMS: atom_id res chain seq x y z
N MET A 1 25.01 4.99 8.51
CA MET A 1 23.86 5.30 7.62
C MET A 1 22.61 4.97 8.39
N GLU A 2 21.99 5.99 8.99
CA GLU A 2 20.78 5.81 9.79
C GLU A 2 19.59 5.58 8.85
N LEU A 3 19.16 4.33 8.72
CA LEU A 3 17.80 4.02 8.31
C LEU A 3 16.90 4.50 9.45
N GLY A 4 16.65 5.82 9.48
CA GLY A 4 15.77 6.44 10.45
C GLY A 4 14.48 5.63 10.50
N SER A 5 14.08 5.24 11.72
CA SER A 5 12.91 4.40 12.02
C SER A 5 11.73 4.80 11.14
N LEU A 6 11.58 4.13 10.01
CA LEU A 6 10.50 4.43 9.07
C LEU A 6 9.21 4.03 9.79
N SER A 7 8.24 4.95 9.83
CA SER A 7 6.87 4.62 10.24
C SER A 7 6.46 3.33 9.52
N PRO A 8 5.80 2.37 10.17
CA PRO A 8 5.40 1.11 9.52
C PRO A 8 4.64 1.31 8.20
N THR A 9 3.88 2.42 8.09
CA THR A 9 3.25 2.86 6.83
C THR A 9 4.26 3.18 5.73
N ALA A 10 5.36 3.86 6.05
CA ALA A 10 6.43 4.16 5.11
C ALA A 10 7.18 2.89 4.66
N ALA A 11 7.34 1.90 5.56
CA ALA A 11 7.87 0.60 5.19
C ALA A 11 6.93 -0.15 4.22
N LEU A 12 5.61 -0.11 4.45
CA LEU A 12 4.63 -0.68 3.52
C LEU A 12 4.67 0.01 2.16
N ILE A 13 4.68 1.36 2.12
CA ILE A 13 4.81 2.13 0.87
C ILE A 13 6.11 1.74 0.14
N ALA A 14 7.24 1.65 0.86
CA ALA A 14 8.52 1.28 0.28
C ALA A 14 8.52 -0.16 -0.28
N ALA A 15 7.87 -1.11 0.40
CA ALA A 15 7.72 -2.48 -0.09
C ALA A 15 6.89 -2.54 -1.38
N ILE A 16 5.77 -1.80 -1.43
CA ILE A 16 4.90 -1.70 -2.61
C ILE A 16 5.63 -1.02 -3.78
N ARG A 17 6.33 0.10 -3.53
CA ARG A 17 7.18 0.76 -4.54
C ARG A 17 8.27 -0.17 -5.04
N GLY A 18 8.93 -0.89 -4.13
CA GLY A 18 9.98 -1.86 -4.48
C GLY A 18 9.47 -2.94 -5.44
N ASP A 19 8.29 -3.50 -5.18
CA ASP A 19 7.71 -4.56 -6.03
C ASP A 19 7.23 -4.02 -7.39
N THR A 20 6.55 -2.86 -7.41
CA THR A 20 6.13 -2.20 -8.67
C THR A 20 7.34 -1.81 -9.53
N VAL A 21 8.43 -1.34 -8.91
CA VAL A 21 9.71 -1.04 -9.57
C VAL A 21 10.40 -2.32 -10.05
N ARG A 22 10.45 -3.39 -9.25
CA ARG A 22 11.04 -4.68 -9.66
C ARG A 22 10.22 -5.36 -10.75
N GLY A 23 8.95 -4.99 -10.89
CA GLY A 23 8.09 -5.32 -12.02
C GLY A 23 8.38 -4.56 -13.31
N ARG A 24 9.29 -3.57 -13.31
CA ARG A 24 9.65 -2.74 -14.47
C ARG A 24 10.19 -3.48 -15.69
N GLY A 25 10.53 -4.77 -15.59
CA GLY A 25 10.69 -5.57 -16.81
C GLY A 25 9.44 -5.62 -17.70
N ARG A 26 8.25 -5.37 -17.12
CA ARG A 26 6.96 -5.29 -17.83
C ARG A 26 6.21 -3.95 -17.66
N VAL A 27 6.34 -3.26 -16.53
CA VAL A 27 5.58 -2.02 -16.27
C VAL A 27 6.34 -0.75 -16.72
N ALA A 28 7.61 -0.84 -17.13
CA ALA A 28 8.40 0.35 -17.53
C ALA A 28 8.06 0.93 -18.91
N SER A 29 7.11 0.36 -19.64
CA SER A 29 6.68 0.91 -20.94
C SER A 29 5.36 1.70 -20.87
N VAL A 30 5.00 2.22 -19.69
CA VAL A 30 3.87 3.15 -19.53
C VAL A 30 4.37 4.53 -19.06
N GLY A 31 5.55 4.92 -19.54
CA GLY A 31 6.14 6.25 -19.29
C GLY A 31 6.37 7.10 -20.54
N SER A 32 6.11 6.59 -21.75
CA SER A 32 6.41 7.30 -23.02
C SER A 32 5.23 7.50 -23.97
N ALA A 33 4.00 7.23 -23.53
CA ALA A 33 2.77 7.71 -24.17
C ALA A 33 1.85 8.07 -23.00
N THR A 34 1.59 9.34 -22.67
CA THR A 34 0.90 10.30 -23.51
C THR A 34 1.16 11.69 -22.95
N ARG A 35 1.84 12.56 -23.73
CA ARG A 35 1.74 14.01 -23.57
C ARG A 35 0.27 14.39 -23.81
N LYS A 36 -0.30 15.21 -22.93
CA LYS A 36 -1.70 15.68 -22.82
C LYS A 36 -2.65 14.79 -22.02
N ALA A 37 -2.60 14.96 -20.71
CA ALA A 37 -3.78 14.95 -19.85
C ALA A 37 -3.62 16.07 -18.81
N GLU A 38 -3.64 17.32 -19.28
CA GLU A 38 -3.99 18.45 -18.42
C GLU A 38 -5.52 18.44 -18.34
N VAL A 39 -6.09 18.06 -17.19
CA VAL A 39 -6.83 18.90 -16.22
C VAL A 39 -7.46 17.95 -15.18
N ALA A 40 -7.44 18.40 -13.92
CA ALA A 40 -8.27 17.95 -12.79
C ALA A 40 -7.71 16.82 -11.90
N GLY A 41 -6.79 17.22 -11.05
CA GLY A 41 -6.63 16.61 -9.73
C GLY A 41 -5.61 17.45 -8.99
N ALA A 42 -6.07 18.43 -8.22
CA ALA A 42 -5.22 19.22 -7.35
C ALA A 42 -4.17 18.31 -6.71
N SER A 43 -2.90 18.60 -6.93
CA SER A 43 -1.82 18.12 -6.07
C SER A 43 -2.03 18.72 -4.69
N HIS A 44 -3.07 18.27 -3.98
CA HIS A 44 -2.99 18.11 -2.55
C HIS A 44 -1.72 17.30 -2.38
N ALA A 45 -0.68 17.91 -1.81
CA ALA A 45 0.50 17.18 -1.41
C ALA A 45 -0.02 15.94 -0.67
N LYS A 46 0.11 14.75 -1.29
CA LYS A 46 -0.46 13.51 -0.77
C LYS A 46 0.22 13.28 0.56
N THR A 47 -0.40 13.75 1.64
CA THR A 47 0.24 13.69 2.94
C THR A 47 0.16 12.25 3.40
N THR A 48 1.28 11.71 3.83
CA THR A 48 1.31 10.39 4.46
C THR A 48 0.36 10.34 5.65
N ALA A 49 0.10 11.48 6.31
CA ALA A 49 -0.89 11.61 7.38
C ALA A 49 -2.32 11.27 6.95
N GLN A 50 -2.76 11.66 5.74
CA GLN A 50 -4.09 11.30 5.24
C GLN A 50 -4.19 9.79 4.96
N LEU A 51 -3.16 9.22 4.34
CA LEU A 51 -3.09 7.77 4.14
C LEU A 51 -3.10 7.03 5.48
N GLU A 52 -2.30 7.48 6.45
CA GLU A 52 -2.25 6.87 7.78
C GLU A 52 -3.65 6.85 8.43
N ARG A 53 -4.42 7.94 8.37
CA ARG A 53 -5.81 7.96 8.89
C ARG A 53 -6.70 6.93 8.21
N GLN A 54 -6.65 6.84 6.88
CA GLN A 54 -7.44 5.85 6.13
C GLN A 54 -7.04 4.42 6.47
N LEU A 55 -5.75 4.14 6.64
CA LEU A 55 -5.28 2.83 7.05
C LEU A 55 -5.71 2.50 8.48
N VAL A 56 -5.68 3.48 9.38
CA VAL A 56 -6.19 3.35 10.75
C VAL A 56 -7.67 2.96 10.76
N GLU A 57 -8.50 3.65 9.98
CA GLU A 57 -9.93 3.33 9.86
C GLU A 57 -10.15 1.88 9.40
N ILE A 58 -9.38 1.42 8.40
CA ILE A 58 -9.47 0.05 7.88
C ILE A 58 -9.08 -0.99 8.94
N VAL A 59 -8.07 -0.71 9.77
CA VAL A 59 -7.58 -1.68 10.76
C VAL A 59 -8.24 -1.56 12.13
N HIS A 60 -9.03 -0.52 12.38
CA HIS A 60 -9.61 -0.25 13.69
C HIS A 60 -10.43 -1.44 14.22
N GLU A 61 -11.19 -2.09 13.34
CA GLU A 61 -12.06 -3.21 13.69
C GLU A 61 -11.39 -4.59 13.52
N VAL A 62 -10.11 -4.62 13.13
CA VAL A 62 -9.40 -5.87 12.86
C VAL A 62 -8.77 -6.41 14.15
N PRO A 63 -9.15 -7.60 14.64
CA PRO A 63 -8.47 -8.20 15.79
C PRO A 63 -7.00 -8.47 15.44
N SER A 64 -6.08 -7.71 16.04
CA SER A 64 -4.65 -7.78 15.70
C SER A 64 -3.95 -9.04 16.18
N ASP A 65 -4.56 -9.73 17.14
CA ASP A 65 -4.07 -11.00 17.67
C ASP A 65 -4.62 -12.20 16.87
N ASP A 66 -5.55 -11.96 15.94
CA ASP A 66 -6.04 -12.95 14.99
C ASP A 66 -5.29 -12.79 13.65
N LEU A 67 -4.29 -13.64 13.45
CA LEU A 67 -3.49 -13.67 12.22
C LEU A 67 -4.35 -13.97 10.98
N ALA A 68 -5.46 -14.69 11.10
CA ALA A 68 -6.37 -14.93 9.98
C ALA A 68 -7.11 -13.63 9.59
N ALA A 69 -7.53 -12.83 10.56
CA ALA A 69 -8.12 -11.51 10.30
C ALA A 69 -7.09 -10.55 9.69
N VAL A 70 -5.85 -10.54 10.19
CA VAL A 70 -4.76 -9.74 9.63
C VAL A 70 -4.45 -10.15 8.18
N ARG A 71 -4.48 -11.43 7.84
CA ARG A 71 -4.32 -11.90 6.46
C ARG A 71 -5.45 -11.43 5.55
N ARG A 72 -6.69 -11.38 6.05
CA ARG A 72 -7.85 -10.88 5.30
C ARG A 72 -7.80 -9.38 5.03
N VAL A 73 -7.27 -8.58 5.96
CA VAL A 73 -7.16 -7.12 5.78
C VAL A 73 -5.99 -6.70 4.89
N ARG A 74 -4.97 -7.56 4.75
CA ARG A 74 -3.77 -7.29 3.94
C ARG A 74 -4.07 -6.77 2.52
N PRO A 75 -4.87 -7.45 1.68
CA PRO A 75 -5.19 -6.97 0.33
C PRO A 75 -5.91 -5.61 0.33
N ILE A 76 -6.71 -5.32 1.37
CA ILE A 76 -7.43 -4.05 1.52
C ILE A 76 -6.45 -2.91 1.77
N LEU A 77 -5.46 -3.10 2.65
CA LEU A 77 -4.43 -2.10 2.92
C LEU A 77 -3.54 -1.87 1.70
N ILE A 78 -3.12 -2.93 0.99
CA ILE A 78 -2.32 -2.80 -0.23
C ILE A 78 -3.09 -1.99 -1.28
N ARG A 79 -4.37 -2.31 -1.49
CA ARG A 79 -5.25 -1.56 -2.38
C ARG A 79 -5.31 -0.08 -2.00
N GLN A 80 -5.49 0.23 -0.73
CA GLN A 80 -5.60 1.63 -0.28
C GLN A 80 -4.29 2.40 -0.55
N VAL A 81 -3.13 1.78 -0.30
CA VAL A 81 -1.83 2.40 -0.60
C VAL A 81 -1.64 2.59 -2.11
N LEU A 82 -2.04 1.62 -2.94
CA LEU A 82 -1.96 1.75 -4.40
C LEU A 82 -2.86 2.87 -4.93
N LEU A 83 -4.09 2.98 -4.44
CA LEU A 83 -5.01 4.05 -4.85
C LEU A 83 -4.56 5.42 -4.34
N TRP A 84 -3.93 5.46 -3.17
CA TRP A 84 -3.28 6.68 -2.68
C TRP A 84 -2.08 7.05 -3.56
N GLU A 85 -1.21 6.10 -3.90
CA GLU A 85 0.02 6.33 -4.68
C GLU A 85 -0.29 6.74 -6.12
N PHE A 86 -1.12 5.97 -6.82
CA PHE A 86 -1.38 6.11 -8.25
C PHE A 86 -2.70 6.83 -8.58
N GLY A 87 -3.54 7.07 -7.59
CA GLY A 87 -4.85 7.71 -7.75
C GLY A 87 -5.99 6.71 -7.96
N GLN A 88 -7.23 7.21 -7.86
CA GLN A 88 -8.44 6.38 -7.95
C GLN A 88 -8.65 5.76 -9.34
N THR A 89 -8.20 6.42 -10.41
CA THR A 89 -8.28 5.92 -11.79
C THR A 89 -7.40 4.69 -12.04
N PHE A 90 -6.41 4.43 -11.18
CA PHE A 90 -5.56 3.25 -11.31
C PHE A 90 -6.35 1.93 -11.16
N ARG A 91 -7.50 1.95 -10.47
CA ARG A 91 -8.40 0.79 -10.38
C ARG A 91 -9.00 0.36 -11.73
N GLU A 92 -9.04 1.26 -12.69
CA GLU A 92 -9.61 1.03 -14.03
C GLU A 92 -8.54 0.45 -14.99
N HIS A 93 -7.29 0.36 -14.53
CA HIS A 93 -6.22 -0.19 -15.32
C HIS A 93 -6.43 -1.70 -15.53
N PRO A 94 -6.26 -2.23 -16.75
CA PRO A 94 -6.46 -3.66 -17.03
C PRO A 94 -5.51 -4.57 -16.22
N GLU A 95 -4.35 -4.06 -15.83
CA GLU A 95 -3.36 -4.77 -15.02
C GLU A 95 -3.56 -4.60 -13.51
N TRP A 96 -4.57 -3.85 -13.06
CA TRP A 96 -4.84 -3.59 -11.63
C TRP A 96 -4.83 -4.87 -10.80
N SER A 97 -5.61 -5.86 -11.22
CA SER A 97 -5.73 -7.14 -10.53
C SER A 97 -4.41 -7.92 -10.51
N ALA A 98 -3.65 -7.89 -11.62
CA ALA A 98 -2.37 -8.57 -11.72
C ALA A 98 -1.30 -7.94 -10.83
N ILE A 99 -1.27 -6.61 -10.73
CA ILE A 99 -0.35 -5.87 -9.87
C ILE A 99 -0.69 -6.13 -8.40
N LEU A 100 -1.98 -6.06 -8.03
CA LEU A 100 -2.43 -6.34 -6.66
C LEU A 100 -2.07 -7.77 -6.24
N GLN A 101 -2.37 -8.77 -7.07
CA GLN A 101 -2.05 -10.18 -6.78
C GLN A 101 -0.55 -10.44 -6.68
N ARG A 102 0.26 -9.81 -7.53
CA ARG A 102 1.71 -9.93 -7.47
C ARG A 102 2.26 -9.37 -6.15
N ILE A 103 1.85 -8.17 -5.76
CA ILE A 103 2.29 -7.54 -4.52
C ILE A 103 1.84 -8.38 -3.32
N GLU A 104 0.60 -8.86 -3.33
CA GLU A 104 0.08 -9.75 -2.31
C GLU A 104 0.89 -11.05 -2.21
N ALA A 105 1.22 -11.68 -3.34
CA ALA A 105 2.03 -12.88 -3.39
C ALA A 105 3.46 -12.63 -2.88
N THR A 106 4.10 -11.52 -3.26
CA THR A 106 5.43 -11.14 -2.74
C THR A 106 5.39 -10.93 -1.23
N LEU A 107 4.40 -10.20 -0.72
CA LEU A 107 4.26 -9.95 0.72
C LEU A 107 3.87 -11.22 1.49
N HIS A 108 3.11 -12.12 0.87
CA HIS A 108 2.81 -13.43 1.44
C HIS A 108 4.04 -14.34 1.47
N ALA A 109 4.86 -14.36 0.43
CA ALA A 109 6.10 -15.12 0.43
C ALA A 109 7.11 -14.62 1.48
N ALA A 110 7.16 -13.30 1.71
CA ALA A 110 8.03 -12.70 2.72
C ALA A 110 7.51 -12.84 4.16
N ASP A 111 6.19 -12.90 4.34
CA ASP A 111 5.51 -13.02 5.64
C ASP A 111 4.25 -13.91 5.51
N PRO A 112 4.43 -15.24 5.44
CA PRO A 112 3.34 -16.19 5.21
C PRO A 112 2.31 -16.16 6.34
N ASP A 113 2.81 -16.05 7.57
CA ASP A 113 2.02 -16.08 8.81
C ASP A 113 1.45 -14.72 9.20
N ALA A 114 1.75 -13.67 8.43
CA ALA A 114 1.31 -12.32 8.73
C ALA A 114 1.82 -11.73 10.06
N GLN A 115 2.95 -12.22 10.57
CA GLN A 115 3.50 -11.73 11.83
C GLN A 115 4.03 -10.31 11.70
N GLN A 116 4.77 -10.02 10.63
CA GLN A 116 5.28 -8.68 10.37
C GLN A 116 4.12 -7.72 10.04
N PHE A 117 3.15 -8.22 9.28
CA PHE A 117 1.95 -7.47 8.93
C PHE A 117 1.04 -7.20 10.14
N ALA A 118 0.95 -8.12 11.11
CA ALA A 118 0.26 -7.89 12.38
C ALA A 118 0.97 -6.80 13.21
N GLY A 119 2.30 -6.73 13.15
CA GLY A 119 3.07 -5.62 13.72
C GLY A 119 2.68 -4.27 13.13
N LEU A 120 2.50 -4.19 11.82
CA LEU A 120 1.97 -3.00 11.12
C LEU A 120 0.56 -2.64 11.60
N VAL A 121 -0.36 -3.62 11.62
CA VAL A 121 -1.75 -3.45 12.07
C VAL A 121 -1.80 -2.89 13.49
N ARG A 122 -1.06 -3.49 14.44
CA ARG A 122 -0.96 -3.00 15.82
C ARG A 122 -0.39 -1.59 15.91
N SER A 123 0.60 -1.27 15.09
CA SER A 123 1.16 0.08 15.06
C SER A 123 0.16 1.12 14.56
N LEU A 124 -0.67 0.77 13.57
CA LEU A 124 -1.72 1.65 13.06
C LEU A 124 -2.83 1.82 14.10
N GLN A 125 -3.29 0.75 14.73
CA GLN A 125 -4.29 0.82 15.80
C GLN A 125 -3.84 1.72 16.95
N ARG A 126 -2.58 1.60 17.40
CA ARG A 126 -2.02 2.50 18.43
C ARG A 126 -1.99 3.97 18.03
N LYS A 127 -1.90 4.28 16.73
CA LYS A 127 -1.99 5.66 16.23
C LYS A 127 -3.43 6.19 16.20
N GLY A 128 -4.42 5.33 15.99
CA GLY A 128 -5.84 5.71 15.95
C GLY A 128 -6.48 5.98 17.31
N VAL A 129 -5.86 5.51 18.39
CA VAL A 129 -6.33 5.70 19.77
C VAL A 129 -5.84 7.04 20.37
N ARG A 130 -5.06 7.82 19.61
CA ARG A 130 -4.48 9.11 20.05
C ARG A 130 -5.27 10.32 19.62
#